data_AF-A0A7X9UCK0-F1
#
_entry.id   AF-A0A7X9UCK0-F1
#
_cell.length_a   1.000
_cell.length_b   1.000
_cell.length_c   1.000
_cell.angle_alpha   90.00
_cell.angle_beta   90.00
_cell.angle_gamma   90.00
#
_symmetry.space_group_name_H-M   'P 1'
#
loop_
_entity.id
_entity.type
_entity.pdbx_description
1 polymer ?
#
loop_
_entity_poly.entity_id
_entity_poly.type
_entity_poly.pdbx_seq_one_letter_code
_entity_poly.pdbx_strand_id
1 'polypeptide(L)'
;MSNAATQPRTVSATDHGTLDVRALVLLAVLLAAGFILNFTVGKAISSISGGVISPEFIISAFCLTILVVRPNLGQALVIGLISAAVIQITTSSPFIDFAAEGIAAMLMAAIVTAASRRGTISPVAAAVATFATTLVSGCIFMVIKMAMIGLVAELAAAMLPVVAATAVFNGILVAALYLPIKKALKLS
;
A
#
# COMPACT_ATOMS: atom_id res chain seq x y z
N MET A 1 20.07 36.63 40.12
CA MET A 1 20.10 36.29 38.67
C MET A 1 19.94 34.78 38.56
N SER A 2 18.76 34.30 38.15
CA SER A 2 18.46 32.85 38.07
C SER A 2 18.95 32.32 36.72
N ASN A 3 19.92 31.41 36.74
CA ASN A 3 20.51 30.84 35.53
C ASN A 3 19.68 29.61 35.13
N ALA A 4 18.79 29.75 34.13
CA ALA A 4 18.01 28.64 33.60
C ALA A 4 18.91 27.75 32.75
N ALA A 5 19.37 26.63 33.32
CA ALA A 5 20.11 25.62 32.58
C ALA A 5 19.24 25.04 31.45
N THR A 6 19.61 25.31 30.21
CA THR A 6 18.93 24.79 29.02
C THR A 6 19.29 23.31 28.87
N GLN A 7 18.42 22.43 29.35
CA GLN A 7 18.56 20.98 29.15
C GLN A 7 18.48 20.65 27.65
N PRO A 8 19.48 19.96 27.07
CA PRO A 8 19.45 19.57 25.67
C PRO A 8 18.29 18.60 25.41
N ARG A 9 17.42 18.93 24.45
CA ARG A 9 16.33 18.06 24.00
C ARG A 9 16.93 16.87 23.28
N THR A 10 17.07 15.73 23.96
CA THR A 10 17.46 14.46 23.33
C THR A 10 16.33 13.99 22.42
N VAL A 11 16.49 14.23 21.12
CA VAL A 11 15.64 13.61 20.11
C VAL A 11 16.13 12.17 19.98
N SER A 12 15.41 11.22 20.58
CA SER A 12 15.60 9.81 20.26
C SER A 12 15.20 9.59 18.80
N ALA A 13 16.15 9.78 17.89
CA ALA A 13 16.00 9.32 16.52
C ALA A 13 15.95 7.79 16.59
N THR A 14 14.78 7.20 16.34
CA THR A 14 14.69 5.77 16.06
C THR A 14 15.51 5.51 14.80
N ASP A 15 16.65 4.82 14.97
CA ASP A 15 17.44 4.34 13.86
C ASP A 15 16.62 3.28 13.12
N HIS A 16 16.19 3.62 11.91
CA HIS A 16 15.37 2.75 11.07
C HIS A 16 16.22 1.79 10.20
N GLY A 17 17.56 1.80 10.34
CA GLY A 17 18.48 0.86 9.70
C GLY A 17 18.37 0.76 8.16
N THR A 18 19.28 0.01 7.54
CA THR A 18 19.05 -0.54 6.20
C THR A 18 17.88 -1.52 6.24
N LEU A 19 17.12 -1.71 5.15
CA LEU A 19 16.06 -2.73 5.08
C LEU A 19 16.60 -4.08 5.61
N ASP A 20 16.18 -4.47 6.82
CA ASP A 20 16.62 -5.71 7.44
C ASP A 20 16.23 -6.87 6.51
N VAL A 21 17.10 -7.87 6.38
CA VAL A 21 16.85 -9.06 5.54
C VAL A 21 15.51 -9.68 5.89
N ARG A 22 15.12 -9.63 7.18
CA ARG A 22 13.79 -10.06 7.63
C ARG A 22 12.65 -9.26 7.00
N ALA A 23 12.77 -7.94 6.91
CA ALA A 23 11.76 -7.09 6.28
C ALA A 23 11.65 -7.36 4.77
N LEU A 24 12.79 -7.57 4.09
CA LEU A 24 12.84 -7.97 2.69
C LEU A 24 12.25 -9.37 2.45
N VAL A 25 12.51 -10.33 3.34
CA VAL A 25 11.92 -11.67 3.27
C VAL A 25 10.41 -11.61 3.54
N LEU A 26 9.96 -10.82 4.52
CA LEU A 26 8.52 -10.61 4.76
C LEU A 26 7.83 -9.96 3.56
N LEU A 27 8.45 -8.95 2.96
CA LEU A 27 8.00 -8.36 1.72
C LEU A 27 7.86 -9.43 0.65
N ALA A 28 8.92 -10.21 0.39
CA ALA A 28 8.92 -11.25 -0.64
C ALA A 28 7.81 -12.29 -0.43
N VAL A 29 7.59 -12.75 0.80
CA VAL A 29 6.54 -13.73 1.13
C VAL A 29 5.14 -13.13 0.96
N LEU A 30 4.89 -11.91 1.47
CA LEU A 30 3.60 -11.25 1.35
C LEU A 30 3.28 -10.91 -0.12
N LEU A 31 4.28 -10.48 -0.88
CA LEU A 31 4.16 -10.15 -2.29
C LEU A 31 3.94 -11.42 -3.13
N ALA A 32 4.61 -12.54 -2.82
CA ALA A 32 4.34 -13.84 -3.44
C ALA A 32 2.91 -14.34 -3.16
N ALA A 33 2.45 -14.22 -1.91
CA ALA A 33 1.07 -14.56 -1.55
C ALA A 33 0.05 -13.65 -2.27
N GLY A 34 0.30 -12.35 -2.31
CA GLY A 34 -0.50 -11.38 -3.05
C GLY A 34 -0.55 -11.68 -4.55
N PHE A 35 0.58 -12.08 -5.14
CA PHE A 35 0.68 -12.46 -6.54
C PHE A 35 -0.11 -13.73 -6.87
N ILE A 36 0.00 -14.78 -6.05
CA ILE A 36 -0.79 -16.01 -6.20
C ILE A 36 -2.28 -15.68 -6.11
N LEU A 37 -2.67 -14.87 -5.11
CA LEU A 37 -4.06 -14.47 -4.93
C LEU A 37 -4.57 -13.62 -6.11
N ASN A 38 -3.73 -12.77 -6.69
CA ASN A 38 -4.02 -12.00 -7.91
C ASN A 38 -4.33 -12.91 -9.11
N PHE A 39 -3.51 -13.93 -9.32
CA PHE A 39 -3.67 -14.86 -10.43
C PHE A 39 -4.81 -15.85 -10.25
N THR A 40 -5.12 -16.26 -9.02
CA THR A 40 -6.17 -17.24 -8.72
C THR A 40 -7.49 -16.55 -8.43
N VAL A 41 -7.57 -15.80 -7.34
CA VAL A 41 -8.82 -15.18 -6.87
C VAL A 41 -9.10 -13.88 -7.62
N GLY A 42 -8.07 -13.11 -7.96
CA GLY A 42 -8.21 -11.87 -8.74
C GLY A 42 -8.76 -12.14 -10.13
N LYS A 43 -8.18 -13.10 -10.85
CA LYS A 43 -8.70 -13.52 -12.16
C LYS A 43 -10.04 -14.24 -12.07
N ALA A 44 -10.29 -15.02 -11.02
CA ALA A 44 -11.61 -15.64 -10.82
C ALA A 44 -12.70 -14.57 -10.60
N ILE A 45 -12.47 -13.59 -9.72
CA ILE A 45 -13.41 -12.48 -9.48
C ILE A 45 -13.56 -11.62 -10.74
N SER A 46 -12.46 -11.32 -11.42
CA SER A 46 -12.49 -10.60 -12.70
C SER A 46 -13.30 -11.36 -13.74
N SER A 47 -13.14 -12.68 -13.85
CA SER A 47 -13.92 -13.51 -14.77
C SER A 47 -15.41 -13.57 -14.45
N ILE A 48 -15.79 -13.60 -13.17
CA ILE A 48 -17.19 -13.62 -12.71
C ILE A 48 -17.83 -12.23 -12.83
N SER A 49 -17.04 -11.18 -12.65
CA SER A 49 -17.47 -9.78 -12.76
C SER A 49 -17.42 -9.25 -14.20
N GLY A 50 -17.15 -10.09 -15.21
CA GLY A 50 -17.06 -9.66 -16.62
C GLY A 50 -15.90 -8.70 -16.90
N GLY A 51 -14.83 -8.75 -16.11
CA GLY A 51 -13.66 -7.86 -16.20
C GLY A 51 -13.83 -6.51 -15.51
N VAL A 52 -15.02 -6.22 -14.96
CA VAL A 52 -15.34 -4.92 -14.36
C VAL A 52 -14.60 -4.69 -13.04
N ILE A 53 -14.40 -5.73 -12.24
CA ILE A 53 -13.66 -5.67 -10.97
C ILE A 53 -12.48 -6.63 -11.06
N SER A 54 -11.28 -6.09 -11.24
CA SER A 54 -10.03 -6.86 -11.12
C SER A 54 -9.39 -6.47 -9.78
N PRO A 55 -9.48 -7.34 -8.75
CA PRO A 55 -8.87 -7.04 -7.47
C PRO A 55 -7.34 -7.07 -7.60
N GLU A 56 -6.70 -5.95 -7.32
CA GLU A 56 -5.25 -5.80 -7.27
C GLU A 56 -4.73 -6.27 -5.90
N PHE A 57 -4.53 -7.59 -5.76
CA PHE A 57 -4.06 -8.19 -4.50
C PHE A 57 -2.61 -7.81 -4.16
N ILE A 58 -1.84 -7.39 -5.16
CA ILE A 58 -0.48 -6.87 -4.98
C ILE A 58 -0.50 -5.57 -4.16
N ILE A 59 -1.54 -4.73 -4.34
CA ILE A 59 -1.70 -3.48 -3.57
C ILE A 59 -1.90 -3.76 -2.08
N SER A 60 -2.78 -4.70 -1.78
CA SER A 60 -3.03 -5.15 -0.41
C SER A 60 -1.77 -5.74 0.22
N ALA A 61 -0.98 -6.50 -0.54
CA ALA A 61 0.25 -7.12 -0.04
C ALA A 61 1.34 -6.10 0.35
N PHE A 62 1.58 -5.08 -0.47
CA PHE A 62 2.57 -4.05 -0.11
C PHE A 62 2.06 -3.16 1.03
N CYS A 63 0.77 -2.80 1.06
CA CYS A 63 0.18 -2.03 2.16
C CYS A 63 0.35 -2.75 3.50
N LEU A 64 0.13 -4.08 3.49
CA LEU A 64 0.29 -4.94 4.65
C LEU A 64 1.76 -5.07 5.08
N THR A 65 2.67 -5.11 4.11
CA THR A 65 4.11 -5.08 4.39
C THR A 65 4.50 -3.77 5.07
N ILE A 66 4.01 -2.62 4.59
CA ILE A 66 4.29 -1.31 5.20
C ILE A 66 3.69 -1.22 6.62
N LEU A 67 2.49 -1.77 6.84
CA LEU A 67 1.86 -1.85 8.17
C LEU A 67 2.67 -2.67 9.18
N VAL A 68 3.32 -3.73 8.69
CA VAL A 68 4.12 -4.66 9.51
C VAL A 68 5.53 -4.14 9.76
N VAL A 69 6.22 -3.74 8.70
CA VAL A 69 7.64 -3.33 8.74
C VAL A 69 7.80 -1.91 9.28
N ARG A 70 6.79 -1.04 9.12
CA ARG A 70 6.87 0.40 9.42
C ARG A 70 8.13 1.05 8.84
N PRO A 71 8.35 0.93 7.51
CA PRO A 71 9.53 1.44 6.84
C PRO A 71 9.58 2.97 6.87
N ASN A 72 10.76 3.54 6.70
CA ASN A 72 10.88 4.97 6.41
C ASN A 72 10.35 5.31 5.01
N LEU A 73 10.17 6.60 4.71
CA LEU A 73 9.59 7.05 3.44
C LEU A 73 10.36 6.54 2.20
N GLY A 74 11.69 6.50 2.27
CA GLY A 74 12.54 6.02 1.17
C GLY A 74 12.47 4.50 1.00
N GLN A 75 12.45 3.74 2.09
CA GLN A 75 12.23 2.29 2.08
C GLN A 75 10.83 1.94 1.57
N ALA A 76 9.82 2.72 1.93
CA ALA A 76 8.46 2.56 1.44
C ALA A 76 8.39 2.80 -0.07
N LEU A 77 9.09 3.81 -0.58
CA LEU A 77 9.23 4.02 -2.02
C LEU A 77 9.84 2.80 -2.71
N VAL A 78 10.93 2.23 -2.17
CA VAL A 78 11.54 1.00 -2.72
C VAL A 78 10.56 -0.17 -2.72
N ILE A 79 9.81 -0.37 -1.63
CA ILE A 79 8.75 -1.39 -1.55
C ILE A 79 7.70 -1.17 -2.65
N GLY A 80 7.23 0.07 -2.81
CA GLY A 80 6.27 0.45 -3.84
C GLY A 80 6.79 0.21 -5.26
N LEU A 81 8.05 0.54 -5.54
CA LEU A 81 8.68 0.30 -6.85
C LEU A 81 8.86 -1.20 -7.14
N ILE A 82 9.22 -2.01 -6.13
CA ILE A 82 9.29 -3.47 -6.28
C ILE A 82 7.89 -4.02 -6.59
N SER A 83 6.87 -3.57 -5.86
CA SER A 83 5.48 -3.96 -6.12
C SER A 83 5.00 -3.52 -7.50
N ALA A 84 5.32 -2.30 -7.93
CA ALA A 84 5.02 -1.81 -9.28
C ALA A 84 5.68 -2.66 -10.36
N ALA A 85 6.94 -3.08 -10.18
CA ALA A 85 7.63 -3.97 -11.10
C ALA A 85 6.93 -5.33 -11.22
N VAL A 86 6.32 -5.82 -10.14
CA VAL A 86 5.54 -7.07 -10.17
C VAL A 86 4.17 -6.86 -10.81
N ILE A 87 3.48 -5.75 -10.52
CA ILE A 87 2.22 -5.37 -11.18
C ILE A 87 2.44 -5.24 -12.69
N GLN A 88 3.59 -4.68 -13.09
CA GLN A 88 3.99 -4.46 -14.48
C GLN A 88 4.01 -5.75 -15.31
N ILE A 89 4.32 -6.91 -14.70
CA ILE A 89 4.33 -8.23 -15.35
C ILE A 89 2.90 -8.68 -15.69
N THR A 90 1.90 -8.18 -14.95
CA THR A 90 0.51 -8.60 -15.06
C THR A 90 -0.40 -7.60 -15.77
N THR A 91 0.00 -6.33 -15.84
CA THR A 91 -0.76 -5.23 -16.44
C THR A 91 -0.30 -4.92 -17.87
N SER A 92 -1.17 -4.31 -18.67
CA SER A 92 -0.91 -3.91 -20.06
C SER A 92 -0.55 -2.42 -20.21
N SER A 93 -0.52 -1.63 -19.13
CA SER A 93 -0.21 -0.19 -19.16
C SER A 93 1.17 0.10 -18.55
N PRO A 94 2.25 0.12 -19.36
CA PRO A 94 3.61 0.25 -18.84
C PRO A 94 3.92 1.62 -18.23
N PHE A 95 4.70 1.61 -17.14
CA PHE A 95 5.26 2.75 -16.40
C PHE A 95 4.32 3.59 -15.53
N ILE A 96 3.00 3.56 -15.75
CA ILE A 96 2.05 4.34 -14.93
C ILE A 96 2.04 3.85 -13.48
N ASP A 97 2.09 2.53 -13.30
CA ASP A 97 2.04 1.88 -11.99
C ASP A 97 3.25 2.22 -11.13
N PHE A 98 4.41 2.51 -11.71
CA PHE A 98 5.58 2.94 -10.94
C PHE A 98 5.37 4.28 -10.24
N ALA A 99 4.71 5.23 -10.92
CA ALA A 99 4.38 6.52 -10.33
C ALA A 99 3.24 6.41 -9.30
N ALA A 100 2.17 5.70 -9.66
CA ALA A 100 1.01 5.52 -8.80
C ALA A 100 1.38 4.77 -7.50
N GLU A 101 2.00 3.61 -7.62
CA GLU A 101 2.34 2.74 -6.48
C GLU A 101 3.51 3.31 -5.66
N GLY A 102 4.47 3.99 -6.28
CA GLY A 102 5.52 4.68 -5.55
C GLY A 102 4.98 5.78 -4.63
N ILE A 103 4.07 6.61 -5.14
CA ILE A 103 3.40 7.66 -4.35
C ILE A 103 2.49 7.05 -3.27
N ALA A 104 1.73 6.02 -3.64
CA ALA A 104 0.85 5.31 -2.73
C ALA A 104 1.62 4.67 -1.56
N ALA A 105 2.76 4.03 -1.82
CA ALA A 105 3.58 3.44 -0.78
C ALA A 105 4.15 4.48 0.18
N MET A 106 4.60 5.64 -0.33
CA MET A 106 5.03 6.76 0.52
C MET A 106 3.88 7.31 1.37
N LEU A 107 2.68 7.45 0.80
CA LEU A 107 1.48 7.87 1.52
C LEU A 107 1.13 6.87 2.62
N MET A 108 1.13 5.57 2.32
CA MET A 108 0.86 4.52 3.29
C MET A 108 1.86 4.57 4.44
N ALA A 109 3.15 4.72 4.15
CA ALA A 109 4.18 4.82 5.16
C ALA A 109 4.01 6.08 6.03
N ALA A 110 3.60 7.21 5.45
CA ALA A 110 3.29 8.42 6.19
C ALA A 110 2.10 8.21 7.14
N ILE A 111 1.00 7.61 6.65
CA ILE A 111 -0.19 7.31 7.46
C ILE A 111 0.16 6.34 8.59
N VAL A 112 0.87 5.25 8.29
CA VAL A 112 1.27 4.22 9.26
C VAL A 112 2.22 4.81 10.31
N THR A 113 3.17 5.65 9.90
CA THR A 113 4.09 6.33 10.83
C THR A 113 3.32 7.27 11.75
N ALA A 114 2.40 8.07 11.20
CA ALA A 114 1.57 8.98 11.99
C ALA A 114 0.63 8.22 12.95
N ALA A 115 0.03 7.12 12.50
CA ALA A 115 -0.85 6.28 13.30
C ALA A 115 -0.08 5.55 14.41
N SER A 116 1.11 5.05 14.12
CA SER A 116 1.98 4.36 15.09
C SER A 116 2.47 5.29 16.21
N ARG A 117 2.56 6.60 15.98
CA ARG A 117 2.88 7.58 17.03
C ARG A 117 1.77 7.73 18.07
N ARG A 118 0.53 7.32 17.73
CA ARG A 118 -0.63 7.33 18.64
C ARG A 118 -0.84 6.00 19.37
N GLY A 119 0.05 5.02 19.18
CA GLY A 119 -0.02 3.69 19.81
C GLY A 119 -0.20 2.56 18.80
N THR A 120 -0.86 1.49 19.20
CA THR A 120 -1.12 0.31 18.37
C THR A 120 -2.14 0.62 17.28
N ILE A 121 -1.79 0.30 16.03
CA ILE A 121 -2.69 0.46 14.88
C ILE A 121 -3.81 -0.59 15.00
N SER A 122 -5.06 -0.12 15.03
CA SER A 122 -6.22 -1.01 15.01
C SER A 122 -6.44 -1.58 13.60
N PRO A 123 -7.09 -2.75 13.46
CA PRO A 123 -7.47 -3.29 12.15
C PRO A 123 -8.30 -2.31 11.31
N VAL A 124 -9.12 -1.49 11.97
CA VAL A 124 -9.91 -0.42 11.33
C VAL A 124 -9.00 0.68 10.79
N ALA A 125 -8.00 1.12 11.55
CA ALA A 125 -7.04 2.10 11.07
C ALA A 125 -6.20 1.56 9.90
N ALA A 126 -5.82 0.28 9.93
CA ALA A 126 -5.15 -0.41 8.82
C ALA A 126 -6.04 -0.47 7.57
N ALA A 127 -7.34 -0.74 7.74
CA ALA A 127 -8.32 -0.75 6.66
C ALA A 127 -8.46 0.64 6.01
N VAL A 128 -8.61 1.68 6.83
CA VAL A 128 -8.76 3.07 6.36
C VAL A 128 -7.49 3.56 5.66
N ALA A 129 -6.31 3.24 6.22
CA ALA A 129 -5.03 3.58 5.61
C ALA A 129 -4.85 2.91 4.24
N THR A 130 -5.20 1.62 4.14
CA THR A 130 -5.14 0.86 2.88
C THR A 130 -6.16 1.37 1.87
N PHE A 131 -7.38 1.66 2.32
CA PHE A 131 -8.44 2.23 1.48
C PHE A 131 -7.99 3.57 0.88
N ALA A 132 -7.51 4.49 1.72
CA ALA A 132 -7.04 5.80 1.27
C ALA A 132 -5.86 5.67 0.30
N THR A 133 -4.92 4.78 0.61
CA THR A 133 -3.76 4.50 -0.25
C THR A 133 -4.18 3.95 -1.61
N THR A 134 -5.08 2.96 -1.62
CA THR A 134 -5.57 2.33 -2.86
C THR A 134 -6.36 3.33 -3.71
N LEU A 135 -7.19 4.15 -3.06
CA LEU A 135 -7.96 5.19 -3.75
C LEU A 135 -7.03 6.23 -4.39
N VAL A 136 -5.99 6.67 -3.67
CA VAL A 136 -5.01 7.62 -4.20
C VAL A 136 -4.21 7.00 -5.34
N SER A 137 -3.74 5.76 -5.22
CA SER A 137 -3.04 5.06 -6.31
C SER A 137 -3.91 4.97 -7.56
N GLY A 138 -5.16 4.51 -7.39
CA GLY A 138 -6.10 4.38 -8.50
C GLY A 138 -6.47 5.71 -9.14
N CYS A 139 -6.60 6.79 -8.36
CA CYS A 139 -6.82 8.14 -8.89
C CYS A 139 -5.60 8.64 -9.69
N ILE A 140 -4.38 8.43 -9.19
CA ILE A 140 -3.15 8.81 -9.91
C ILE A 140 -3.04 8.04 -11.22
N PHE A 141 -3.27 6.72 -11.18
CA PHE A 141 -3.31 5.87 -12.36
C PHE A 141 -4.34 6.37 -13.38
N MET A 142 -5.56 6.68 -12.92
CA MET A 142 -6.66 7.15 -13.75
C MET A 142 -6.31 8.49 -14.43
N VAL A 143 -5.78 9.46 -13.69
CA VAL A 143 -5.38 10.77 -14.23
C VAL A 143 -4.30 10.63 -15.29
N ILE A 144 -3.26 9.83 -15.02
CA ILE A 144 -2.16 9.62 -15.98
C ILE A 144 -2.66 8.89 -17.23
N LYS A 145 -3.48 7.85 -17.05
CA LYS A 145 -4.04 7.08 -18.17
C LYS A 145 -4.94 7.93 -19.07
N MET A 146 -5.74 8.83 -18.49
CA MET A 146 -6.54 9.79 -19.27
C MET A 146 -5.68 10.82 -19.99
N ALA A 147 -4.59 11.30 -19.37
CA ALA A 147 -3.67 12.20 -20.04
C ALA A 147 -3.01 11.54 -21.27
N MET A 148 -2.77 10.22 -21.23
CA MET A 148 -2.17 9.47 -22.34
C MET A 148 -3.15 9.13 -23.47
N ILE A 149 -4.40 8.77 -23.16
CA ILE A 149 -5.42 8.34 -24.15
C ILE A 149 -6.23 9.54 -24.69
N GLY A 150 -6.17 10.68 -24.00
CA GLY A 150 -7.05 11.82 -24.21
C GLY A 150 -8.12 11.86 -23.13
N LEU A 151 -8.49 13.06 -22.69
CA LEU A 151 -9.37 13.26 -21.54
C LEU A 151 -10.82 12.90 -21.90
N VAL A 152 -11.20 11.63 -21.72
CA VAL A 152 -12.56 11.14 -21.97
C VAL A 152 -13.31 11.07 -20.63
N ALA A 153 -14.24 12.01 -20.40
CA ALA A 153 -15.05 12.02 -19.17
C ALA A 153 -15.82 10.71 -18.94
N GLU A 154 -16.18 10.03 -20.03
CA GLU A 154 -16.84 8.72 -20.02
C GLU A 154 -15.92 7.60 -19.48
N LEU A 155 -14.62 7.67 -19.80
CA LEU A 155 -13.62 6.77 -19.23
C LEU A 155 -13.46 7.00 -17.71
N ALA A 156 -13.61 8.25 -17.25
CA ALA A 156 -13.55 8.57 -15.83
C ALA A 156 -14.77 8.04 -15.07
N ALA A 157 -15.95 8.20 -15.65
CA ALA A 157 -17.19 7.66 -15.11
C ALA A 157 -17.16 6.13 -15.02
N ALA A 158 -16.47 5.45 -15.94
CA ALA A 158 -16.30 4.00 -15.91
C ALA A 158 -15.20 3.52 -14.92
N MET A 159 -14.08 4.24 -14.81
CA MET A 159 -12.96 3.82 -13.95
C MET A 159 -13.16 4.15 -12.47
N LEU A 160 -13.83 5.26 -12.14
CA LEU A 160 -13.99 5.71 -10.77
C LEU A 160 -14.74 4.69 -9.87
N PRO A 161 -15.85 4.06 -10.31
CA PRO A 161 -16.52 3.01 -9.53
C PRO A 161 -15.63 1.78 -9.33
N VAL A 162 -14.84 1.41 -10.32
CA VAL A 162 -13.91 0.28 -10.25
C VAL A 162 -12.81 0.56 -9.22
N VAL A 163 -12.19 1.74 -9.28
CA VAL A 163 -11.17 2.16 -8.31
C VAL A 163 -11.74 2.20 -6.90
N ALA A 164 -12.95 2.74 -6.72
CA ALA A 164 -13.62 2.78 -5.43
C ALA A 164 -13.93 1.37 -4.90
N ALA A 165 -14.46 0.48 -5.75
CA ALA A 165 -14.74 -0.91 -5.38
C ALA A 165 -13.46 -1.67 -4.98
N THR A 166 -12.39 -1.51 -5.75
CA THR A 166 -11.08 -2.10 -5.44
C THR A 166 -10.51 -1.55 -4.14
N ALA A 167 -10.65 -0.26 -3.87
CA ALA A 167 -10.21 0.34 -2.61
C ALA A 167 -10.96 -0.22 -1.40
N VAL A 168 -12.29 -0.38 -1.50
CA VAL A 168 -13.10 -1.00 -0.44
C VAL A 168 -12.66 -2.44 -0.20
N PHE A 169 -12.52 -3.22 -1.28
CA PHE A 169 -12.11 -4.62 -1.19
C PHE A 169 -10.73 -4.76 -0.54
N ASN A 170 -9.74 -3.98 -0.98
CA ASN A 170 -8.38 -4.01 -0.42
C ASN A 170 -8.36 -3.59 1.05
N GLY A 171 -9.16 -2.59 1.42
CA GLY A 171 -9.32 -2.18 2.81
C GLY A 171 -9.86 -3.31 3.70
N ILE A 172 -10.90 -4.00 3.25
CA ILE A 172 -11.49 -5.15 3.97
C ILE A 172 -10.50 -6.31 4.05
N LEU A 173 -9.84 -6.63 2.94
CA LEU A 173 -8.87 -7.71 2.87
C LEU A 173 -7.71 -7.47 3.84
N VAL A 174 -7.14 -6.26 3.85
CA VAL A 174 -6.08 -5.89 4.80
C VAL A 174 -6.60 -5.93 6.24
N ALA A 175 -7.81 -5.47 6.53
CA ALA A 175 -8.39 -5.56 7.86
C ALA A 175 -8.46 -7.01 8.36
N ALA A 176 -8.90 -7.92 7.49
CA ALA A 176 -9.02 -9.35 7.79
C ALA A 176 -7.65 -10.02 7.96
N LEU A 177 -6.66 -9.66 7.12
CA LEU A 177 -5.32 -10.27 7.12
C LEU A 177 -4.36 -9.65 8.14
N TYR A 178 -4.61 -8.42 8.61
CA TYR A 178 -3.74 -7.75 9.56
C TYR A 178 -3.62 -8.50 10.89
N LEU A 179 -4.74 -8.99 11.43
CA LEU A 179 -4.77 -9.79 12.66
C LEU A 179 -3.99 -11.11 12.57
N PRO A 180 -4.22 -12.00 11.59
CA PRO A 180 -3.50 -13.25 11.47
C PRO A 180 -2.01 -13.03 11.22
N ILE A 181 -1.62 -12.02 10.44
CA ILE A 181 -0.19 -11.71 10.21
C ILE A 181 0.46 -11.13 11.46
N LYS A 182 -0.23 -10.25 12.20
CA LYS A 182 0.26 -9.74 13.48
C LYS A 182 0.55 -10.90 14.45
N LYS A 183 -0.36 -11.88 14.51
CA LYS A 183 -0.20 -13.10 15.33
C LYS A 183 0.92 -14.01 14.83
N ALA A 184 0.97 -14.30 13.53
CA ALA A 184 1.98 -15.16 12.92
C ALA A 184 3.40 -14.61 13.11
N LEU A 185 3.55 -13.28 13.04
CA LEU A 185 4.82 -12.59 13.18
C LEU A 185 5.16 -12.22 14.64
N LYS A 186 4.32 -12.58 15.62
CA LYS A 186 4.49 -12.25 17.04
C LYS A 186 4.76 -10.75 17.29
N LEU A 187 4.16 -9.88 16.49
CA LEU A 187 4.27 -8.43 16.66
C LEU A 187 3.38 -8.05 17.84
N SER A 188 3.96 -7.73 19.01
CA SER A 188 3.23 -7.27 20.20
C SER A 188 2.69 -5.85 20.01
#